data_AF-I7KHU4-F1
#
_entry.id   AF-I7KHU4-F1
#
_cell.length_a   1.000
_cell.length_b   1.000
_cell.length_c   1.000
_cell.angle_alpha   90.00
_cell.angle_beta   90.00
_cell.angle_gamma   90.00
#
_symmetry.space_group_name_H-M   'P 1'
#
loop_
_entity.id
_entity.type
_entity.pdbx_description
1 polymer ?
#
loop_
_entity_poly.entity_id
_entity_poly.type
_entity_poly.pdbx_seq_one_letter_code
_entity_poly.pdbx_strand_id
1 'polypeptide(L)'
;MNKKFVVALTVLVLAILVGGGWLLHRNSSTVPKNLANQGYQTYNANQSDSTLVNHVGLHLFLYLGKNNASLTASEPVKKGSSFSNEKQLHSNTPTAKALYKALTGNEAYNPQDYEKPFSVDLGRVNVSEDKNKWTLKSKKLTLTFHKTSDGNWATPDGTIWFPVKAK
;
A
#
# COMPACT_ATOMS: atom_id res chain seq x y z
N MET A 1 5.81 -27.57 -48.51
CA MET A 1 5.47 -27.35 -47.08
C MET A 1 3.96 -27.36 -46.92
N ASN A 2 3.41 -28.18 -46.02
CA ASN A 2 1.96 -28.37 -45.91
C ASN A 2 1.33 -27.13 -45.24
N LYS A 3 0.40 -26.43 -45.92
CA LYS A 3 -0.27 -25.22 -45.39
C LYS A 3 -0.88 -25.45 -44.01
N LYS A 4 -1.43 -26.64 -43.73
CA LYS A 4 -1.99 -27.00 -42.43
C LYS A 4 -0.95 -27.01 -41.31
N PHE A 5 0.28 -27.44 -41.61
CA PHE A 5 1.39 -27.48 -40.67
C PHE A 5 1.90 -26.07 -40.33
N VAL A 6 1.97 -25.19 -41.33
CA VAL A 6 2.38 -23.77 -41.12
C VAL A 6 1.36 -23.04 -40.26
N VAL A 7 0.06 -23.25 -40.49
CA VAL A 7 -1.01 -22.63 -39.68
C VAL A 7 -0.95 -23.14 -38.23
N ALA A 8 -0.81 -24.46 -38.03
CA ALA A 8 -0.70 -25.03 -36.69
C ALA A 8 0.52 -24.49 -35.92
N LEU A 9 1.67 -24.38 -36.58
CA LEU A 9 2.88 -23.82 -35.97
C LEU A 9 2.70 -22.33 -35.59
N THR A 10 2.03 -21.56 -36.44
CA THR A 10 1.79 -20.13 -36.19
C THR A 10 0.87 -19.91 -34.99
N VAL A 11 -0.21 -20.71 -34.88
CA VAL A 11 -1.14 -20.66 -33.73
C VAL A 11 -0.44 -21.06 -32.44
N LEU A 12 0.41 -22.09 -32.49
CA LEU A 12 1.18 -22.54 -31.33
C LEU A 12 2.16 -21.46 -30.83
N VAL A 13 2.88 -20.81 -31.75
CA VAL A 13 3.80 -19.71 -31.41
C VAL A 13 3.04 -18.53 -30.79
N LEU A 14 1.88 -18.16 -31.34
CA LEU A 14 1.03 -17.11 -30.76
C LEU A 14 0.52 -17.49 -29.36
N ALA A 15 0.08 -18.73 -29.16
CA ALA A 15 -0.36 -19.20 -27.85
C ALA A 15 0.77 -19.18 -26.81
N ILE A 16 2.00 -19.55 -27.20
CA ILE A 16 3.18 -19.50 -26.32
C ILE A 16 3.59 -18.06 -26.03
N LEU A 17 3.53 -17.14 -27.00
CA LEU A 17 3.86 -15.73 -26.77
C LEU A 17 2.83 -15.05 -25.87
N VAL A 18 1.54 -15.31 -26.06
CA VAL A 18 0.46 -14.76 -25.22
C VAL A 18 0.51 -15.38 -23.82
N GLY A 19 0.60 -16.71 -23.72
CA GLY A 19 0.66 -17.43 -22.44
C GLY A 19 1.95 -17.15 -21.66
N GLY A 20 3.10 -17.18 -22.35
CA GLY A 20 4.41 -16.86 -21.79
C GLY A 20 4.51 -15.40 -21.38
N GLY A 21 4.04 -14.47 -22.21
CA GLY A 21 3.97 -13.04 -21.87
C GLY A 21 3.07 -12.78 -20.66
N TRP A 22 1.93 -13.47 -20.56
CA TRP A 22 1.04 -13.38 -19.40
C TRP A 22 1.68 -13.94 -18.13
N LEU A 23 2.36 -15.09 -18.21
CA LEU A 23 3.10 -15.68 -17.09
C LEU A 23 4.25 -14.79 -16.61
N LEU A 24 5.05 -14.25 -17.54
CA LEU A 24 6.12 -13.31 -17.23
C LEU A 24 5.57 -12.03 -16.59
N HIS A 25 4.51 -11.47 -17.18
CA HIS A 25 3.84 -10.30 -16.60
C HIS A 25 3.34 -10.61 -15.20
N ARG A 26 2.70 -11.75 -14.96
CA ARG A 26 2.16 -12.11 -13.64
C ARG A 26 3.26 -12.39 -12.60
N ASN A 27 4.43 -12.88 -13.02
CA ASN A 27 5.49 -13.28 -12.08
C ASN A 27 6.60 -12.23 -11.89
N SER A 28 6.61 -11.17 -12.71
CA SER A 28 7.56 -10.05 -12.56
C SER A 28 7.32 -9.29 -11.27
N SER A 29 8.39 -9.09 -10.48
CA SER A 29 8.37 -8.24 -9.30
C SER A 29 8.20 -6.80 -9.74
N THR A 30 7.19 -6.12 -9.20
CA THR A 30 6.93 -4.69 -9.43
C THR A 30 7.16 -3.86 -8.17
N VAL A 31 7.61 -4.52 -7.10
CA VAL A 31 8.11 -3.93 -5.86
C VAL A 31 9.62 -4.18 -5.76
N PRO A 32 10.45 -3.16 -5.44
CA PRO A 32 11.87 -3.31 -5.16
C PRO A 32 12.14 -4.34 -4.06
N LYS A 33 13.23 -5.12 -4.19
CA LYS A 33 13.51 -6.28 -3.31
C LYS A 33 13.63 -5.92 -1.83
N ASN A 34 14.12 -4.72 -1.51
CA ASN A 34 14.24 -4.17 -0.16
C ASN A 34 12.90 -3.76 0.45
N LEU A 35 11.87 -3.51 -0.37
CA LEU A 35 10.52 -3.15 0.06
C LEU A 35 9.54 -4.32 -0.05
N ALA A 36 9.85 -5.31 -0.90
CA ALA A 36 9.02 -6.49 -1.09
C ALA A 36 8.98 -7.35 0.17
N ASN A 37 7.79 -7.90 0.47
CA ASN A 37 7.49 -8.68 1.67
C ASN A 37 7.78 -7.91 2.97
N GLN A 38 7.59 -6.59 2.95
CA GLN A 38 7.65 -5.73 4.13
C GLN A 38 6.26 -5.20 4.45
N GLY A 39 6.02 -4.94 5.73
CA GLY A 39 4.85 -4.21 6.20
C GLY A 39 5.26 -2.82 6.69
N TYR A 40 4.28 -1.93 6.73
CA TYR A 40 4.42 -0.59 7.31
C TYR A 40 3.18 -0.29 8.14
N GLN A 41 3.35 0.30 9.31
CA GLN A 41 2.24 0.65 10.18
C GLN A 41 2.31 2.11 10.64
N THR A 42 1.17 2.76 10.83
CA THR A 42 1.14 4.18 11.25
C THR A 42 1.31 4.37 12.76
N TYR A 43 1.34 3.29 13.55
CA TYR A 43 1.60 3.32 14.98
C TYR A 43 2.53 2.18 15.41
N ASN A 44 3.54 2.46 16.24
CA ASN A 44 4.41 1.46 16.83
C ASN A 44 4.71 1.82 18.29
N ALA A 45 4.15 1.11 19.27
CA ALA A 45 4.32 1.40 20.69
C ALA A 45 5.79 1.54 21.17
N ASN A 46 6.76 0.93 20.46
CA ASN A 46 8.18 1.01 20.82
C ASN A 46 8.92 2.22 20.20
N GLN A 47 8.32 2.88 19.20
CA GLN A 47 8.93 3.99 18.46
C GLN A 47 8.06 5.26 18.46
N SER A 48 6.78 5.11 18.74
CA SER A 48 5.81 6.17 18.89
C SER A 48 6.00 6.83 20.24
N ASP A 49 6.64 8.00 20.25
CA ASP A 49 6.45 8.91 21.36
C ASP A 49 4.98 9.36 21.43
N SER A 50 4.61 9.97 22.54
CA SER A 50 3.28 10.51 22.79
C SER A 50 2.92 11.72 21.91
N THR A 51 3.61 11.96 20.79
CA THR A 51 3.43 13.16 19.95
C THR A 51 3.28 12.89 18.45
N LEU A 52 3.24 11.63 18.03
CA LEU A 52 3.08 11.30 16.62
C LEU A 52 1.83 11.91 15.99
N VAL A 53 2.04 12.46 14.80
CA VAL A 53 0.98 13.06 13.99
C VAL A 53 0.49 12.01 13.00
N ASN A 54 -0.75 11.56 13.18
CA ASN A 54 -1.45 10.67 12.26
C ASN A 54 -2.68 11.38 11.71
N HIS A 55 -2.58 11.86 10.48
CA HIS A 55 -3.65 12.61 9.84
C HIS A 55 -4.78 11.73 9.30
N VAL A 56 -4.60 10.41 9.24
CA VAL A 56 -5.64 9.47 8.80
C VAL A 56 -6.69 9.27 9.90
N GLY A 57 -6.28 9.41 11.17
CA GLY A 57 -7.13 9.10 12.32
C GLY A 57 -7.38 7.60 12.51
N LEU A 58 -6.57 6.76 11.87
CA LEU A 58 -6.61 5.30 11.95
C LEU A 58 -5.22 4.72 12.15
N HIS A 59 -5.17 3.60 12.88
CA HIS A 59 -4.03 2.71 12.76
C HIS A 59 -4.14 1.91 11.46
N LEU A 60 -3.21 2.19 10.54
CA LEU A 60 -3.11 1.56 9.25
C LEU A 60 -1.95 0.59 9.20
N PHE A 61 -2.12 -0.48 8.43
CA PHE A 61 -1.08 -1.40 8.01
C PHE A 61 -1.07 -1.50 6.50
N LEU A 62 0.06 -1.22 5.87
CA LEU A 62 0.32 -1.45 4.45
C LEU A 62 1.28 -2.63 4.32
N TYR A 63 0.85 -3.70 3.68
CA TYR A 63 1.70 -4.84 3.37
C TYR A 63 2.03 -4.87 1.88
N LEU A 64 3.32 -5.00 1.56
CA LEU A 64 3.80 -5.11 0.18
C LEU A 64 4.25 -6.54 -0.08
N GLY A 65 3.66 -7.21 -1.07
CA GLY A 65 4.23 -8.42 -1.65
C GLY A 65 5.19 -8.08 -2.79
N LYS A 66 5.60 -9.10 -3.56
CA LYS A 66 6.49 -8.91 -4.73
C LYS A 66 5.87 -8.05 -5.84
N ASN A 67 4.54 -8.05 -5.95
CA ASN A 67 3.82 -7.33 -7.00
C ASN A 67 2.39 -6.91 -6.63
N ASN A 68 2.00 -7.10 -5.37
CA ASN A 68 0.69 -6.74 -4.85
C ASN A 68 0.84 -6.00 -3.51
N ALA A 69 -0.25 -5.42 -3.02
CA ALA A 69 -0.28 -4.84 -1.69
C ALA A 69 -1.67 -4.95 -1.07
N SER A 70 -1.73 -4.94 0.26
CA SER A 70 -2.96 -4.80 1.01
C SER A 70 -2.87 -3.64 1.99
N LEU A 71 -4.00 -3.01 2.25
CA LEU A 71 -4.14 -1.95 3.23
C LEU A 71 -5.20 -2.38 4.25
N THR A 72 -4.83 -2.34 5.53
CA THR A 72 -5.71 -2.71 6.64
C THR A 72 -5.83 -1.53 7.58
N ALA A 73 -7.03 -1.27 8.08
CA ALA A 73 -7.29 -0.35 9.18
C ALA A 73 -7.83 -1.15 10.35
N SER A 74 -7.28 -0.99 11.55
CA SER A 74 -7.71 -1.76 12.72
C SER A 74 -8.67 -0.99 13.63
N GLU A 75 -8.24 0.16 14.15
CA GLU A 75 -9.03 0.94 15.11
C GLU A 75 -8.72 2.44 14.97
N PRO A 76 -9.67 3.32 15.33
CA PRO A 76 -9.50 4.76 15.24
C PRO A 76 -8.55 5.28 16.31
N VAL A 77 -7.79 6.29 15.94
CA VAL A 77 -6.93 7.03 16.86
C VAL A 77 -7.80 8.03 17.61
N LYS A 78 -8.13 7.73 18.87
CA LYS A 78 -8.99 8.55 19.72
C LYS A 78 -8.34 8.72 21.10
N LYS A 79 -8.59 9.88 21.72
CA LYS A 79 -8.23 10.11 23.14
C LYS A 79 -8.84 9.00 24.00
N GLY A 80 -8.03 8.35 24.84
CA GLY A 80 -8.39 7.19 25.65
C GLY A 80 -8.23 5.80 25.00
N SER A 81 -7.89 5.67 23.71
CA SER A 81 -7.49 4.38 23.13
C SER A 81 -6.05 4.01 23.49
N SER A 82 -5.60 2.81 23.14
CA SER A 82 -4.16 2.43 23.20
C SER A 82 -3.25 3.36 22.39
N PHE A 83 -3.84 4.24 21.56
CA PHE A 83 -3.20 5.26 20.73
C PHE A 83 -3.46 6.69 21.21
N SER A 84 -3.97 6.84 22.44
CA SER A 84 -4.54 8.07 23.04
C SER A 84 -3.62 9.29 23.11
N ASN A 85 -2.32 9.10 22.95
CA ASN A 85 -1.36 10.19 22.95
C ASN A 85 -1.15 10.80 21.55
N GLU A 86 -1.66 10.19 20.49
CA GLU A 86 -1.60 10.77 19.16
C GLU A 86 -2.49 12.02 19.09
N LYS A 87 -1.94 13.12 18.55
CA LYS A 87 -2.75 14.33 18.33
C LYS A 87 -3.80 14.01 17.28
N GLN A 88 -5.04 13.91 17.74
CA GLN A 88 -6.21 13.66 16.92
C GLN A 88 -6.41 14.84 15.96
N LEU A 89 -5.80 14.88 14.76
CA LEU A 89 -6.01 16.02 13.86
C LEU A 89 -6.03 15.72 12.35
N HIS A 90 -7.21 16.01 11.81
CA HIS A 90 -7.60 16.35 10.43
C HIS A 90 -7.41 15.28 9.34
N SER A 91 -8.43 14.44 9.19
CA SER A 91 -8.70 13.54 8.06
C SER A 91 -8.95 14.23 6.70
N ASN A 92 -8.58 15.51 6.57
CA ASN A 92 -8.85 16.32 5.37
C ASN A 92 -7.65 16.50 4.43
N THR A 93 -6.47 15.97 4.79
CA THR A 93 -5.30 16.01 3.90
C THR A 93 -5.57 15.17 2.65
N PRO A 94 -4.98 15.50 1.48
CA PRO A 94 -5.14 14.69 0.27
C PRO A 94 -4.74 13.22 0.48
N THR A 95 -3.69 12.98 1.27
CA THR A 95 -3.22 11.64 1.65
C THR A 95 -4.28 10.89 2.48
N ALA A 96 -4.79 11.51 3.54
CA ALA A 96 -5.80 10.91 4.41
C ALA A 96 -7.08 10.57 3.63
N LYS A 97 -7.52 11.47 2.74
CA LYS A 97 -8.66 11.24 1.85
C LYS A 97 -8.42 10.08 0.89
N ALA A 98 -7.25 10.00 0.27
CA ALA A 98 -6.90 8.91 -0.64
C ALA A 98 -6.86 7.55 0.08
N LEU A 99 -6.29 7.49 1.28
CA LEU A 99 -6.25 6.30 2.12
C LEU A 99 -7.66 5.87 2.56
N TYR A 100 -8.46 6.81 3.03
CA TYR A 100 -9.85 6.55 3.41
C TYR A 100 -10.67 6.02 2.23
N LYS A 101 -10.62 6.70 1.09
CA LYS A 101 -11.30 6.26 -0.14
C LYS A 101 -10.85 4.87 -0.58
N ALA A 102 -9.56 4.56 -0.45
CA ALA A 102 -9.06 3.22 -0.77
C ALA A 102 -9.62 2.14 0.17
N LEU A 103 -9.80 2.46 1.45
CA LEU A 103 -10.31 1.55 2.48
C LEU A 103 -11.82 1.33 2.40
N THR A 104 -12.59 2.41 2.25
CA THR A 104 -14.06 2.38 2.41
C THR A 104 -14.82 2.56 1.10
N GLY A 105 -14.15 3.08 0.05
CA GLY A 105 -14.82 3.52 -1.18
C GLY A 105 -15.51 4.88 -1.07
N ASN A 106 -15.55 5.48 0.12
CA ASN A 106 -16.24 6.75 0.38
C ASN A 106 -15.31 7.95 0.11
N GLU A 107 -15.85 9.02 -0.47
CA GLU A 107 -15.08 10.25 -0.78
C GLU A 107 -14.90 11.17 0.44
N ALA A 108 -15.79 11.06 1.43
CA ALA A 108 -15.84 11.94 2.59
C ALA A 108 -15.78 11.13 3.89
N TYR A 109 -14.87 11.52 4.78
CA TYR A 109 -14.64 10.87 6.06
C TYR A 109 -15.94 10.70 6.87
N ASN A 110 -16.29 9.45 7.21
CA ASN A 110 -17.37 9.12 8.12
C ASN A 110 -16.81 8.37 9.36
N PRO A 111 -16.91 8.96 10.58
CA PRO A 111 -16.51 8.32 11.83
C PRO A 111 -17.08 6.90 12.03
N GLN A 112 -18.29 6.63 11.53
CA GLN A 112 -18.99 5.36 11.72
C GLN A 112 -18.38 4.21 10.92
N ASP A 113 -17.73 4.52 9.79
CA ASP A 113 -17.03 3.49 9.03
C ASP A 113 -15.97 2.83 9.93
N TYR A 114 -15.31 3.62 10.76
CA TYR A 114 -14.18 3.20 11.60
C TYR A 114 -14.55 2.43 12.87
N GLU A 115 -15.81 2.01 13.02
CA GLU A 115 -16.22 1.11 14.10
C GLU A 115 -15.83 -0.35 13.84
N LYS A 116 -15.34 -0.68 12.64
CA LYS A 116 -14.92 -2.04 12.25
C LYS A 116 -13.55 -2.01 11.58
N PRO A 117 -12.74 -3.07 11.74
CA PRO A 117 -11.52 -3.21 10.98
C PRO A 117 -11.83 -3.41 9.50
N PHE A 118 -11.10 -2.73 8.63
CA PHE A 118 -11.17 -2.90 7.17
C PHE A 118 -9.90 -3.55 6.67
N SER A 119 -10.02 -4.43 5.69
CA SER A 119 -8.88 -4.89 4.91
C SER A 119 -9.23 -4.87 3.44
N VAL A 120 -8.43 -4.18 2.64
CA VAL A 120 -8.62 -4.04 1.20
C VAL A 120 -7.39 -4.56 0.46
N ASP A 121 -7.63 -5.41 -0.52
CA ASP A 121 -6.62 -5.77 -1.52
C ASP A 121 -6.47 -4.61 -2.51
N LEU A 122 -5.27 -4.04 -2.60
CA LEU A 122 -4.92 -3.01 -3.58
C LEU A 122 -4.65 -3.61 -4.97
N GLY A 123 -4.57 -4.94 -5.05
CA GLY A 123 -4.28 -5.70 -6.24
C GLY A 123 -2.83 -5.53 -6.67
N ARG A 124 -2.58 -5.59 -7.98
CA ARG A 124 -1.25 -5.37 -8.54
C ARG A 124 -0.81 -3.92 -8.30
N VAL A 125 0.39 -3.75 -7.76
CA VAL A 125 1.00 -2.43 -7.50
C VAL A 125 2.29 -2.27 -8.28
N ASN A 126 2.64 -1.03 -8.60
CA ASN A 126 3.98 -0.65 -9.05
C ASN A 126 4.60 0.26 -8.01
N VAL A 127 5.81 -0.06 -7.56
CA VAL A 127 6.56 0.77 -6.64
C VAL A 127 7.81 1.29 -7.33
N SER A 128 7.92 2.62 -7.41
CA SER A 128 9.13 3.32 -7.83
C SER A 128 9.89 3.80 -6.61
N GLU A 129 11.20 3.60 -6.55
CA GLU A 129 12.06 4.02 -5.46
C GLU A 129 13.18 4.93 -5.98
N ASP A 130 13.45 6.00 -5.24
CA ASP A 130 14.57 6.92 -5.45
C ASP A 130 15.14 7.33 -4.09
N LYS A 131 16.31 6.79 -3.72
CA LYS A 131 17.09 7.07 -2.49
C LYS A 131 16.28 7.26 -1.20
N ASN A 132 15.71 8.45 -1.01
CA ASN A 132 14.96 8.86 0.17
C ASN A 132 13.46 9.01 -0.09
N LYS A 133 12.95 8.41 -1.16
CA LYS A 133 11.56 8.50 -1.58
C LYS A 133 11.14 7.19 -2.24
N TRP A 134 9.91 6.78 -2.02
CA TRP A 134 9.27 5.78 -2.89
C TRP A 134 7.81 6.11 -3.11
N THR A 135 7.22 5.54 -4.15
CA THR A 135 5.83 5.77 -4.50
C THR A 135 5.19 4.46 -4.88
N LEU A 136 4.15 4.09 -4.14
CA LEU A 136 3.25 3.00 -4.49
C LEU A 136 2.13 3.53 -5.37
N LYS A 137 1.87 2.84 -6.47
CA LYS A 137 0.75 3.09 -7.36
C LYS A 137 -0.03 1.81 -7.62
N SER A 138 -1.31 1.85 -7.30
CA SER A 138 -2.31 0.83 -7.65
C SER A 138 -3.49 1.49 -8.37
N LYS A 139 -4.49 0.70 -8.77
CA LYS A 139 -5.76 1.25 -9.30
C LYS A 139 -6.55 2.02 -8.23
N LYS A 140 -6.37 1.68 -6.95
CA LYS A 140 -7.16 2.21 -5.83
C LYS A 140 -6.45 3.30 -5.05
N LEU A 141 -5.12 3.30 -5.06
CA LEU A 141 -4.32 4.14 -4.19
C LEU A 141 -3.01 4.54 -4.87
N THR A 142 -2.66 5.82 -4.77
CA THR A 142 -1.30 6.30 -5.00
C THR A 142 -0.80 6.91 -3.70
N LEU A 143 0.35 6.44 -3.21
CA LEU A 143 0.90 6.87 -1.95
C LEU A 143 2.40 7.10 -2.10
N THR A 144 2.83 8.30 -1.71
CA THR A 144 4.24 8.70 -1.78
C THR A 144 4.82 8.73 -0.37
N PHE A 145 6.04 8.25 -0.23
CA PHE A 145 6.76 8.19 1.03
C PHE A 145 8.09 8.89 0.88
N HIS A 146 8.51 9.57 1.94
CA HIS A 146 9.80 10.23 2.08
C HIS A 146 10.49 9.70 3.32
N LYS A 147 11.79 9.46 3.23
CA LYS A 147 12.57 8.96 4.35
C LYS A 147 12.78 10.09 5.35
N THR A 148 12.48 9.82 6.61
CA THR A 148 12.68 10.77 7.71
C THR A 148 14.10 10.66 8.26
N SER A 149 14.53 11.65 9.05
CA SER A 149 15.89 11.71 9.61
C SER A 149 16.21 10.57 10.57
N ASP A 150 15.20 10.03 11.25
CA ASP A 150 15.26 8.87 12.14
C ASP A 150 15.15 7.52 11.39
N GLY A 151 15.09 7.55 10.05
CA GLY A 151 15.10 6.36 9.20
C GLY A 151 13.74 5.72 8.94
N ASN A 152 12.66 6.30 9.47
CA ASN A 152 11.27 5.92 9.16
C ASN A 152 10.82 6.47 7.80
N TRP A 153 9.56 6.20 7.43
CA TRP A 153 8.94 6.76 6.25
C TRP A 153 7.80 7.70 6.63
N ALA A 154 7.61 8.78 5.88
CA ALA A 154 6.50 9.71 6.08
C ALA A 154 5.79 9.98 4.76
N THR A 155 4.47 10.12 4.81
CA THR A 155 3.69 10.65 3.68
C THR A 155 3.75 12.19 3.66
N PRO A 156 3.39 12.86 2.55
CA PRO A 156 3.52 14.32 2.43
C PRO A 156 2.74 15.13 3.46
N ASP A 157 1.72 14.53 4.07
CA ASP A 157 0.97 15.16 5.14
C ASP A 157 1.65 15.03 6.51
N GLY A 158 2.76 14.30 6.63
CA GLY A 158 3.49 14.10 7.89
C GLY A 158 3.12 12.83 8.65
N THR A 159 2.18 12.01 8.15
CA THR A 159 1.87 10.71 8.77
C THR A 159 3.09 9.80 8.67
N ILE A 160 3.60 9.35 9.83
CA ILE A 160 4.76 8.45 9.92
C ILE A 160 4.33 6.99 9.73
N TRP A 161 5.19 6.22 9.08
CA TRP A 161 5.03 4.81 8.77
C TRP A 161 6.27 4.05 9.23
N PHE A 162 6.07 3.19 10.22
CA PHE A 162 7.11 2.36 10.82
C PHE A 162 7.23 1.05 10.05
N PRO A 163 8.44 0.65 9.63
CA PRO A 163 8.64 -0.64 8.99
C PRO A 163 8.37 -1.77 10.00
N VAL A 164 7.62 -2.77 9.58
CA VAL A 164 7.39 -4.00 10.33
C VAL A 164 7.70 -5.19 9.44
N LYS A 165 8.32 -6.23 10.03
CA LYS A 165 8.53 -7.48 9.29
C LYS A 165 7.15 -8.09 9.00
N ALA A 166 6.84 -8.29 7.72
CA ALA A 166 5.73 -9.15 7.36
C ALA A 166 6.07 -10.57 7.88
N LYS A 167 5.13 -11.18 8.63
CA LYS A 167 5.30 -12.55 9.11
C LYS A 167 5.23 -13.55 7.97
#